data_AF-A0A922WPF5-F1
#
_entry.id   AF-A0A922WPF5-F1
#
_cell.length_a   1.000
_cell.length_b   1.000
_cell.length_c   1.000
_cell.angle_alpha   90.00
_cell.angle_beta   90.00
_cell.angle_gamma   90.00
#
_symmetry.space_group_name_H-M   'P 1'
#
loop_
_entity.id
_entity.type
_entity.pdbx_description
1 polymer ?
#
loop_
_entity_poly.entity_id
_entity_poly.type
_entity_poly.pdbx_seq_one_letter_code
_entity_poly.pdbx_strand_id
1 'polypeptide(L)'
;MHPLDASATDVASWRALASNAIEPNVFLSPEFVQPLLREMKTDRRLYLLIAEDLRTGEWLGLSLFEVSPWSIFSPFPVATGLVSPYVFQHGWLISCRHARRAIGALFRHQLEQRQWHGFHFKNLPIGSIQTYLMEAVARQLGISFTISCRWERAEYVVRRNQTVDDLLQGCSKSRRKSLKRCRRHLEGL
;
A
#
# COMPACT_ATOMS: atom_id res chain seq x y z
N MET A 1 -10.97 -4.04 12.06
CA MET A 1 -11.84 -5.02 11.37
C MET A 1 -10.97 -6.08 10.70
N HIS A 2 -11.39 -7.34 10.56
CA HIS A 2 -10.65 -8.33 9.75
C HIS A 2 -11.02 -8.16 8.26
N PRO A 3 -10.08 -8.25 7.30
CA PRO A 3 -10.37 -7.93 5.89
C PRO A 3 -11.40 -8.84 5.21
N LEU A 4 -11.50 -10.09 5.65
CA LEU A 4 -12.50 -11.05 5.13
C LEU A 4 -13.90 -10.83 5.70
N ASP A 5 -14.03 -10.04 6.77
CA ASP A 5 -15.31 -9.76 7.43
C ASP A 5 -15.96 -8.46 6.90
N ALA A 6 -15.31 -7.80 5.93
CA ALA A 6 -15.81 -6.58 5.32
C ALA A 6 -17.14 -6.83 4.58
N SER A 7 -18.17 -6.05 4.92
CA SER A 7 -19.47 -6.11 4.24
C SER A 7 -19.37 -5.66 2.78
N ALA A 8 -20.43 -5.88 1.99
CA ALA A 8 -20.50 -5.37 0.63
C ALA A 8 -20.32 -3.83 0.55
N THR A 9 -20.86 -3.11 1.54
CA THR A 9 -20.70 -1.66 1.68
C THR A 9 -19.26 -1.28 1.99
N ASP A 10 -18.61 -1.99 2.91
CA ASP A 10 -17.19 -1.75 3.24
C ASP A 10 -16.28 -1.99 2.04
N VAL A 11 -16.54 -3.05 1.28
CA VAL A 11 -15.79 -3.36 0.05
C VAL A 11 -16.00 -2.27 -1.01
N ALA A 12 -17.21 -1.71 -1.13
CA ALA A 12 -17.47 -0.59 -2.03
C ALA A 12 -16.70 0.67 -1.61
N SER A 13 -16.71 1.02 -0.31
CA SER A 13 -15.94 2.14 0.24
C SER A 13 -14.43 1.95 0.07
N TRP A 14 -13.94 0.73 0.29
CA TRP A 14 -12.55 0.36 0.07
C TRP A 14 -12.14 0.56 -1.39
N ARG A 15 -12.94 0.06 -2.33
CA ARG A 15 -12.70 0.23 -3.77
C ARG A 15 -12.71 1.71 -4.18
N ALA A 16 -13.62 2.50 -3.64
CA ALA A 16 -13.70 3.93 -3.88
C ALA A 16 -12.45 4.66 -3.36
N LEU A 17 -11.96 4.32 -2.15
CA LEU A 17 -10.72 4.85 -1.61
C LEU A 17 -9.50 4.44 -2.46
N ALA A 18 -9.41 3.17 -2.85
CA ALA A 18 -8.31 2.66 -3.68
C ALA A 18 -8.22 3.41 -5.02
N SER A 19 -9.37 3.72 -5.63
CA SER A 19 -9.45 4.45 -6.90
C SER A 19 -9.10 5.93 -6.78
N ASN A 20 -9.26 6.52 -5.59
CA ASN A 20 -9.03 7.94 -5.31
C ASN A 20 -7.83 8.18 -4.38
N ALA A 21 -6.93 7.21 -4.25
CA ALA A 21 -5.77 7.35 -3.39
C ALA A 21 -4.76 8.37 -3.99
N ILE A 22 -4.04 9.11 -3.12
CA ILE A 22 -2.89 9.94 -3.56
C ILE A 22 -1.87 9.12 -4.32
N GLU A 23 -1.68 7.88 -3.88
CA GLU A 23 -0.77 6.89 -4.45
C GLU A 23 -1.53 5.56 -4.54
N PRO A 24 -1.90 5.12 -5.75
CA PRO A 24 -2.53 3.83 -5.92
C PRO A 24 -1.63 2.71 -5.41
N ASN A 25 -2.21 1.75 -4.69
CA ASN A 25 -1.52 0.53 -4.30
C ASN A 25 -2.43 -0.69 -4.55
N VAL A 26 -2.17 -1.41 -5.64
CA VAL A 26 -2.94 -2.60 -6.01
C VAL A 26 -2.88 -3.68 -4.94
N PHE A 27 -1.78 -3.78 -4.19
CA PHE A 27 -1.61 -4.77 -3.12
C PHE A 27 -2.45 -4.46 -1.87
N LEU A 28 -3.09 -3.29 -1.84
CA LEU A 28 -4.08 -2.92 -0.83
C LEU A 28 -5.49 -2.83 -1.42
N SER A 29 -5.72 -3.19 -2.68
CA SER A 29 -7.08 -3.24 -3.25
C SER A 29 -7.86 -4.43 -2.69
N PRO A 30 -9.20 -4.33 -2.53
CA PRO A 30 -10.01 -5.46 -2.08
C PRO A 30 -9.90 -6.66 -3.05
N GLU A 31 -9.80 -6.40 -4.35
CA GLU A 31 -9.67 -7.42 -5.41
C GLU A 31 -8.37 -8.22 -5.30
N PHE A 32 -7.32 -7.64 -4.73
CA PHE A 32 -6.07 -8.35 -4.49
C PHE A 32 -6.05 -9.00 -3.10
N VAL A 33 -6.41 -8.24 -2.07
CA VAL A 33 -6.27 -8.67 -0.68
C VAL A 33 -7.22 -9.82 -0.36
N GLN A 34 -8.51 -9.74 -0.70
CA GLN A 34 -9.46 -10.77 -0.29
C GLN A 34 -9.13 -12.15 -0.89
N PRO A 35 -8.84 -12.30 -2.20
CA PRO A 35 -8.40 -13.58 -2.74
C PRO A 35 -7.08 -14.04 -2.11
N LEU A 36 -6.11 -13.14 -1.95
CA LEU A 36 -4.83 -13.49 -1.34
C LEU A 36 -5.03 -14.08 0.07
N LEU A 37 -5.91 -13.50 0.89
CA LEU A 37 -6.15 -13.97 2.25
C LEU A 37 -6.97 -15.26 2.32
N ARG A 38 -7.79 -15.57 1.32
CA ARG A 38 -8.47 -16.87 1.24
C ARG A 38 -7.49 -18.00 0.94
N GLU A 39 -6.50 -17.73 0.09
CA GLU A 39 -5.49 -18.72 -0.33
C GLU A 39 -4.30 -18.79 0.64
N MET A 40 -3.94 -17.67 1.28
CA MET A 40 -2.91 -17.65 2.31
C MET A 40 -3.42 -18.37 3.56
N LYS A 41 -3.00 -19.63 3.73
CA LYS A 41 -3.05 -20.32 5.02
C LYS A 41 -2.09 -19.63 5.98
N THR A 42 -2.56 -18.58 6.63
CA THR A 42 -1.80 -17.84 7.64
C THR A 42 -2.54 -17.87 8.96
N ASP A 43 -1.84 -18.28 10.03
CA ASP A 43 -2.37 -18.20 11.39
C ASP A 43 -2.29 -16.78 11.96
N ARG A 44 -1.77 -15.84 11.17
CA ARG A 44 -1.55 -14.47 11.59
C ARG A 44 -2.84 -13.68 11.52
N ARG A 45 -3.15 -12.98 12.61
CA ARG A 45 -4.31 -12.09 12.67
C ARG A 45 -4.01 -10.78 11.93
N LEU A 46 -4.77 -10.56 10.85
CA LEU A 46 -4.69 -9.35 10.04
C LEU A 46 -5.76 -8.34 10.43
N TYR A 47 -5.41 -7.08 10.36
CA TYR A 47 -6.25 -5.96 10.72
C TYR A 47 -6.32 -4.95 9.58
N LEU A 48 -7.54 -4.56 9.22
CA LEU A 48 -7.84 -3.30 8.57
C LEU A 48 -8.08 -2.24 9.63
N LEU A 49 -7.24 -1.20 9.60
CA LEU A 49 -7.46 0.06 10.30
C LEU A 49 -7.91 1.09 9.26
N ILE A 50 -9.04 1.72 9.55
CA ILE A 50 -9.71 2.66 8.65
C ILE A 50 -9.78 4.01 9.36
N ALA A 51 -9.40 5.06 8.65
CA ALA A 51 -9.70 6.43 9.03
C ALA A 51 -10.97 6.85 8.28
N GLU A 52 -12.05 7.10 9.02
CA GLU A 52 -13.37 7.42 8.48
C GLU A 52 -13.77 8.84 8.83
N ASP A 53 -14.49 9.52 7.92
CA ASP A 53 -15.23 10.72 8.25
C ASP A 53 -16.59 10.35 8.86
N LEU A 54 -16.71 10.47 10.17
CA LEU A 54 -17.94 10.13 10.91
C LEU A 54 -19.18 10.93 10.47
N ARG A 55 -19.01 12.05 9.75
CA ARG A 55 -20.15 12.84 9.24
C ARG A 55 -20.71 12.29 7.94
N THR A 56 -19.84 11.75 7.08
CA THR A 56 -20.21 11.32 5.71
C THR A 56 -20.14 9.81 5.53
N GLY A 57 -19.51 9.09 6.45
CA GLY A 57 -19.16 7.67 6.33
C GLY A 57 -18.02 7.40 5.34
N GLU A 58 -17.38 8.45 4.80
CA GLU A 58 -16.35 8.30 3.78
C GLU A 58 -15.05 7.76 4.38
N TRP A 59 -14.48 6.72 3.77
CA TRP A 59 -13.16 6.23 4.12
C TRP A 59 -12.09 7.18 3.58
N LEU A 60 -11.35 7.81 4.49
CA LEU A 60 -10.28 8.76 4.18
C LEU A 60 -8.92 8.08 4.09
N GLY A 61 -8.73 6.98 4.82
CA GLY A 61 -7.47 6.24 4.84
C GLY A 61 -7.66 4.79 5.28
N LEU A 62 -6.75 3.92 4.84
CA LEU A 62 -6.76 2.50 5.16
C LEU A 62 -5.32 1.97 5.30
N SER A 63 -5.10 1.17 6.33
CA SER A 63 -3.89 0.41 6.58
C SER A 63 -4.23 -1.07 6.79
N LEU A 64 -3.50 -1.95 6.11
CA LEU A 64 -3.58 -3.40 6.29
C LEU A 64 -2.29 -3.90 6.93
N PHE A 65 -2.40 -4.51 8.11
CA PHE A 65 -1.24 -4.98 8.85
C PHE A 65 -1.53 -6.23 9.69
N GLU A 66 -0.46 -6.94 10.04
CA GLU A 66 -0.41 -7.89 11.14
C GLU A 66 0.23 -7.21 12.36
N VAL A 67 -0.14 -7.63 13.56
CA VAL A 67 0.59 -7.25 14.77
C VAL A 67 1.60 -8.35 15.05
N SER A 68 2.87 -8.06 14.82
CA SER A 68 3.95 -9.01 15.14
C SER A 68 4.18 -9.00 16.66
N PRO A 69 4.30 -10.18 17.30
CA PRO A 69 4.59 -10.25 18.73
C PRO A 69 6.03 -9.81 19.01
N TRP A 70 6.34 -9.71 20.29
CA TRP A 70 7.70 -9.46 20.77
C TRP A 70 8.74 -10.36 20.11
N SER A 71 9.90 -9.79 19.77
CA SER A 71 11.07 -10.53 19.30
C SER A 71 12.35 -9.86 19.79
N ILE A 72 13.49 -10.57 19.70
CA ILE A 72 14.82 -10.03 20.06
C ILE A 72 15.12 -8.72 19.30
N PHE A 73 14.62 -8.58 18.07
CA PHE A 73 14.84 -7.38 17.23
C PHE A 73 13.73 -6.33 17.38
N SER A 74 12.64 -6.63 18.10
CA SER A 74 11.52 -5.72 18.30
C SER A 74 10.92 -5.96 19.69
N PRO A 75 11.39 -5.22 20.71
CA PRO A 75 11.01 -5.47 22.09
C PRO A 75 9.57 -5.06 22.42
N PHE A 76 8.81 -4.58 21.44
CA PHE A 76 7.41 -4.20 21.57
C PHE A 76 6.62 -4.71 20.37
N PRO A 77 5.32 -5.02 20.51
CA PRO A 77 4.49 -5.38 19.36
C PRO A 77 4.42 -4.24 18.35
N VAL A 78 4.53 -4.57 17.06
CA VAL A 78 4.56 -3.60 15.95
C VAL A 78 3.54 -3.99 14.89
N ALA A 79 2.81 -3.00 14.37
CA ALA A 79 1.93 -3.16 13.22
C ALA A 79 2.77 -3.22 11.93
N THR A 80 2.96 -4.41 11.39
CA THR A 80 3.75 -4.65 10.18
C THR A 80 2.81 -4.82 8.99
N GLY A 81 3.05 -4.09 7.89
CA GLY A 81 2.27 -4.26 6.66
C GLY A 81 2.28 -5.72 6.17
N LEU A 82 1.19 -6.16 5.52
CA LEU A 82 1.01 -7.54 5.05
C LEU A 82 2.25 -8.08 4.32
N VAL A 83 2.86 -9.14 4.85
CA VAL A 83 4.03 -9.78 4.25
C VAL A 83 3.59 -11.01 3.45
N SER A 84 3.84 -10.99 2.15
CA SER A 84 3.58 -12.13 1.24
C SER A 84 4.55 -12.08 0.06
N PRO A 85 4.94 -13.24 -0.53
CA PRO A 85 5.72 -13.28 -1.77
C PRO A 85 5.09 -12.53 -2.94
N TYR A 86 3.77 -12.27 -2.86
CA TYR A 86 3.00 -11.58 -3.89
C TYR A 86 2.76 -10.10 -3.59
N VAL A 87 3.20 -9.60 -2.43
CA VAL A 87 3.04 -8.19 -2.02
C VAL A 87 4.38 -7.48 -2.17
N PHE A 88 4.48 -6.64 -3.21
CA PHE A 88 5.74 -5.98 -3.55
C PHE A 88 5.84 -4.53 -3.09
N GLN A 89 4.75 -3.94 -2.60
CA GLN A 89 4.72 -2.57 -2.11
C GLN A 89 3.81 -2.47 -0.89
N HIS A 90 4.33 -1.85 0.16
CA HIS A 90 3.63 -1.56 1.40
C HIS A 90 3.21 -0.08 1.43
N GLY A 91 2.39 0.28 2.41
CA GLY A 91 1.97 1.65 2.66
C GLY A 91 0.53 1.69 3.12
N TRP A 92 -0.13 2.81 2.86
CA TRP A 92 -1.52 3.06 3.16
C TRP A 92 -2.26 3.41 1.88
N LEU A 93 -3.57 3.18 1.85
CA LEU A 93 -4.42 3.88 0.90
C LEU A 93 -4.87 5.17 1.58
N ILE A 94 -4.59 6.32 0.97
CA ILE A 94 -4.87 7.63 1.56
C ILE A 94 -5.61 8.48 0.53
N SER A 95 -6.79 8.99 0.88
CA SER A 95 -7.63 9.80 0.00
C SER A 95 -6.87 11.03 -0.52
N CYS A 96 -6.94 11.27 -1.83
CA CYS A 96 -6.29 12.42 -2.46
C CYS A 96 -6.83 13.77 -2.03
N ARG A 97 -8.10 13.81 -1.61
CA ARG A 97 -8.77 15.03 -1.13
C ARG A 97 -8.46 15.34 0.33
N HIS A 98 -8.21 14.30 1.13
CA HIS A 98 -8.16 14.41 2.58
C HIS A 98 -6.87 13.85 3.20
N ALA A 99 -5.77 13.84 2.43
CA ALA A 99 -4.56 13.08 2.76
C ALA A 99 -3.98 13.36 4.15
N ARG A 100 -3.78 14.65 4.49
CA ARG A 100 -3.25 15.05 5.82
C ARG A 100 -4.18 14.64 6.96
N ARG A 101 -5.49 14.79 6.77
CA ARG A 101 -6.50 14.42 7.78
C ARG A 101 -6.51 12.92 8.02
N ALA A 102 -6.44 12.12 6.95
CA ALA A 102 -6.40 10.66 7.01
C ALA A 102 -5.14 10.17 7.73
N ILE A 103 -3.95 10.62 7.29
CA ILE A 103 -2.66 10.27 7.90
C ILE A 103 -2.65 10.68 9.39
N GLY A 104 -3.12 11.89 9.70
CA GLY A 104 -3.20 12.36 11.08
C GLY A 104 -4.15 11.53 11.95
N ALA A 105 -5.26 11.03 11.39
CA ALA A 105 -6.17 10.15 12.11
C ALA A 105 -5.53 8.79 12.41
N LEU A 106 -4.84 8.19 11.43
CA LEU A 106 -4.13 6.92 11.62
C LEU A 106 -3.02 7.04 12.68
N PHE A 107 -2.24 8.12 12.66
CA PHE A 107 -1.21 8.36 13.66
C PHE A 107 -1.76 8.71 15.04
N ARG A 108 -2.85 9.48 15.14
CA ARG A 108 -3.50 9.74 16.42
C ARG A 108 -4.05 8.46 17.04
N HIS A 109 -4.71 7.62 16.24
CA HIS A 109 -5.13 6.31 16.70
C HIS A 109 -3.95 5.50 17.24
N GLN A 110 -2.83 5.45 16.51
CA GLN A 110 -1.59 4.80 16.97
C GLN A 110 -1.10 5.28 18.33
N LEU A 111 -1.19 6.58 18.63
CA LEU A 111 -0.76 7.16 19.91
C LEU A 111 -1.72 6.82 21.06
N GLU A 112 -3.01 6.70 20.77
CA GLU A 112 -4.07 6.45 21.74
C GLU A 112 -4.18 4.97 22.12
N GLN A 113 -4.06 4.06 21.14
CA GLN A 113 -4.14 2.63 21.38
C GLN A 113 -2.89 2.07 22.10
N ARG A 114 -2.98 0.82 22.58
CA ARG A 114 -1.93 0.14 23.38
C ARG A 114 -1.59 -1.28 22.90
N GLN A 115 -2.17 -1.71 21.78
CA GLN A 115 -2.00 -3.04 21.21
C GLN A 115 -0.68 -3.18 20.42
N TRP A 116 -0.14 -2.08 19.87
CA TRP A 116 1.16 -2.04 19.19
C TRP A 116 1.82 -0.65 19.32
N HIS A 117 3.11 -0.53 19.02
CA HIS A 117 3.92 0.66 19.36
C HIS A 117 4.46 1.43 18.15
N GLY A 118 4.09 1.00 16.94
CA GLY A 118 4.40 1.73 15.72
C GLY A 118 3.97 0.97 14.48
N PHE A 119 4.12 1.64 13.34
CA PHE A 119 3.97 1.03 12.02
C PHE A 119 5.32 0.69 11.43
N HIS A 120 5.43 -0.48 10.83
CA HIS A 120 6.60 -0.94 10.12
C HIS A 120 6.26 -1.38 8.70
N PHE A 121 6.99 -0.82 7.74
CA PHE A 121 6.83 -1.11 6.33
C PHE A 121 8.17 -1.57 5.75
N LYS A 122 8.22 -2.79 5.20
CA LYS A 122 9.42 -3.32 4.55
C LYS A 122 9.67 -2.68 3.19
N ASN A 123 8.59 -2.44 2.43
CA ASN A 123 8.64 -2.04 1.03
C ASN A 123 7.85 -0.74 0.79
N LEU A 124 8.19 0.32 1.54
CA LEU A 124 7.54 1.64 1.38
C LEU A 124 8.36 2.53 0.43
N PRO A 125 7.78 3.06 -0.66
CA PRO A 125 8.50 3.95 -1.58
C PRO A 125 8.95 5.25 -0.89
N ILE A 126 10.24 5.50 -0.82
CA ILE A 126 10.80 6.73 -0.24
C ILE A 126 10.71 7.88 -1.26
N GLY A 127 10.41 9.09 -0.80
CA GLY A 127 10.31 10.27 -1.65
C GLY A 127 8.99 10.39 -2.41
N SER A 128 8.03 9.52 -2.09
CA SER A 128 6.66 9.60 -2.56
C SER A 128 5.89 10.73 -1.86
N ILE A 129 4.79 11.20 -2.45
CA ILE A 129 3.87 12.16 -1.84
C ILE A 129 3.37 11.64 -0.49
N GLN A 130 3.02 10.35 -0.43
CA GLN A 130 2.53 9.73 0.80
C GLN A 130 3.62 9.75 1.89
N THR A 131 4.85 9.33 1.58
CA THR A 131 5.93 9.30 2.58
C THR A 131 6.30 10.70 3.05
N TYR A 132 6.34 11.69 2.15
CA TYR A 132 6.53 13.09 2.53
C TYR A 132 5.45 13.59 3.50
N LEU A 133 4.17 13.28 3.22
CA LEU A 133 3.07 13.66 4.10
C LEU A 133 3.09 12.92 5.43
N MET A 134 3.45 11.63 5.43
CA MET A 134 3.62 10.84 6.66
C MET A 134 4.71 11.45 7.55
N GLU A 135 5.87 11.78 7.00
CA GLU A 135 6.95 12.43 7.76
C GLU A 135 6.53 13.80 8.31
N ALA A 136 5.86 14.62 7.49
CA ALA A 136 5.39 15.93 7.91
C ALA A 136 4.38 15.85 9.07
N VAL A 137 3.40 14.94 8.97
CA VAL A 137 2.39 14.75 10.03
C VAL A 137 2.99 14.09 11.27
N ALA A 138 3.87 13.09 11.10
CA ALA A 138 4.57 12.45 12.21
C ALA A 138 5.36 13.47 13.03
N ARG A 139 6.12 14.36 12.36
CA ARG A 139 6.86 15.45 13.01
C ARG A 139 5.95 16.38 13.80
N GLN A 140 4.78 16.74 13.25
CA GLN A 140 3.80 17.57 13.96
C GLN A 140 3.23 16.90 15.22
N LEU A 141 3.10 15.58 15.21
CA LEU A 141 2.58 14.78 16.32
C LEU A 141 3.69 14.29 17.28
N GLY A 142 4.95 14.68 17.07
CA GLY A 142 6.08 14.21 17.89
C GLY A 142 6.41 12.73 17.71
N ILE A 143 5.99 12.12 16.59
CA ILE A 143 6.27 10.72 16.27
C ILE A 143 7.64 10.62 15.58
N SER A 144 8.51 9.78 16.12
CA SER A 144 9.79 9.45 15.51
C SER A 144 9.62 8.58 14.27
N PHE A 145 10.39 8.88 13.23
CA PHE A 145 10.47 8.10 12.00
C PHE A 145 11.90 7.61 11.79
N THR A 146 12.07 6.34 11.45
CA THR A 146 13.39 5.73 11.27
C THR A 146 13.39 4.84 10.03
N ILE A 147 14.44 4.95 9.23
CA ILE A 147 14.67 4.10 8.06
C ILE A 147 15.70 3.05 8.49
N SER A 148 15.29 1.78 8.52
CA SER A 148 16.16 0.66 8.90
C SER A 148 17.06 0.21 7.74
N CYS A 149 16.55 0.21 6.52
CA CYS A 149 17.31 -0.13 5.32
C CYS A 149 16.77 0.62 4.09
N ARG A 150 17.62 0.71 3.06
CA ARG A 150 17.24 1.22 1.74
C ARG A 150 17.63 0.20 0.68
N TRP A 151 16.76 0.05 -0.30
CA TRP A 151 17.00 -0.75 -1.49
C TRP A 151 16.28 -0.10 -2.66
N GLU A 152 16.72 -0.43 -3.86
CA GLU A 152 16.20 0.14 -5.09
C GLU A 152 15.66 -0.96 -6.00
N ARG A 153 14.64 -0.62 -6.79
CA ARG A 153 14.11 -1.48 -7.83
C ARG A 153 13.86 -0.67 -9.08
N ALA A 154 14.20 -1.27 -10.22
CA ALA A 154 13.86 -0.69 -11.50
C ALA A 154 12.33 -0.64 -11.68
N GLU A 155 11.81 0.57 -11.82
CA GLU A 155 10.43 0.83 -12.19
C GLU A 155 10.39 1.52 -13.56
N TYR A 156 9.45 1.09 -14.40
CA TYR A 156 9.17 1.80 -15.64
C TYR A 156 7.98 2.72 -15.42
N VAL A 157 8.23 4.02 -15.35
CA VAL A 157 7.18 5.03 -15.18
C VAL A 157 6.55 5.32 -16.54
N VAL A 158 5.35 4.79 -16.76
CA VAL A 158 4.56 5.10 -17.97
C VAL A 158 4.00 6.51 -17.85
N ARG A 159 4.27 7.35 -18.84
CA ARG A 159 3.71 8.71 -18.91
C ARG A 159 2.28 8.65 -19.43
N ARG A 160 1.43 9.60 -18.98
CA ARG A 160 0.09 9.76 -19.57
C ARG A 160 0.22 9.93 -21.09
N ASN A 161 -0.62 9.21 -21.84
CA ASN A 161 -0.67 9.21 -23.30
C ASN A 161 0.56 8.64 -24.03
N GLN A 162 1.42 7.85 -23.36
CA GLN A 162 2.45 7.09 -24.07
C GLN A 162 1.83 6.03 -24.98
N THR A 163 2.24 6.02 -26.25
CA THR A 163 1.87 4.98 -27.21
C THR A 163 2.76 3.74 -27.06
N VAL A 164 2.35 2.62 -27.65
CA VAL A 164 3.18 1.39 -27.70
C VAL A 164 4.51 1.66 -28.40
N ASP A 165 4.53 2.50 -29.43
CA ASP A 165 5.77 2.83 -30.12
C ASP A 165 6.70 3.67 -29.25
N ASP A 166 6.18 4.59 -28.44
CA ASP A 166 6.98 5.36 -27.48
C ASP A 166 7.65 4.44 -26.45
N LEU A 167 6.92 3.45 -25.94
CA LEU A 167 7.45 2.45 -25.00
C LEU A 167 8.56 1.62 -25.65
N LEU A 168 8.36 1.19 -26.90
CA LEU A 168 9.34 0.43 -27.66
C LEU A 168 10.57 1.26 -28.02
N GLN A 169 10.42 2.57 -28.26
CA GLN A 169 11.53 3.48 -28.52
C GLN A 169 12.46 3.61 -27.31
N GLY A 170 11.91 3.61 -26.10
CA GLY A 170 12.69 3.56 -24.86
C GLY A 170 13.46 2.26 -24.63
N CYS A 171 13.16 1.20 -25.39
CA CYS A 171 13.89 -0.07 -25.33
C CYS A 171 15.10 -0.10 -26.26
N SER A 172 16.14 -0.86 -25.87
CA SER A 172 17.28 -1.18 -26.75
C SER A 172 16.82 -1.88 -28.04
N LYS A 173 17.61 -1.75 -29.13
CA LYS A 173 17.29 -2.38 -30.43
C LYS A 173 17.04 -3.89 -30.31
N SER A 174 17.85 -4.58 -29.50
CA SER A 174 17.71 -6.02 -29.24
C SER A 174 16.40 -6.35 -28.51
N ARG A 175 16.09 -5.60 -27.44
CA ARG A 175 14.85 -5.80 -26.66
C ARG A 175 13.62 -5.54 -27.51
N ARG A 176 13.64 -4.48 -28.32
CA ARG A 176 12.55 -4.15 -29.27
C ARG A 176 12.28 -5.28 -30.26
N LYS A 177 13.33 -5.87 -30.84
CA LYS A 177 13.21 -7.01 -31.77
C LYS A 177 12.63 -8.24 -31.08
N SER A 178 13.08 -8.55 -29.86
CA SER A 178 12.58 -9.65 -29.06
C SER A 178 11.09 -9.48 -28.72
N LEU A 179 10.69 -8.31 -28.22
CA LEU A 179 9.29 -8.00 -27.91
C LEU A 179 8.38 -8.09 -29.14
N LYS A 180 8.80 -7.54 -30.29
CA LYS A 180 8.05 -7.66 -31.55
C LYS A 180 7.92 -9.11 -32.01
N ARG A 181 8.95 -9.94 -31.82
CA ARG A 181 8.89 -11.38 -32.13
C ARG A 181 7.91 -12.12 -31.23
N CYS A 182 7.98 -11.91 -29.92
CA CYS A 182 7.05 -12.52 -28.97
C CYS A 182 5.60 -12.12 -29.25
N ARG A 183 5.36 -10.84 -29.56
CA ARG A 183 4.02 -10.35 -29.92
C ARG A 183 3.44 -11.07 -31.14
N ARG A 184 4.20 -11.19 -32.23
CA ARG A 184 3.76 -11.94 -33.43
C ARG A 184 3.46 -13.41 -33.13
N HIS A 185 4.16 -14.01 -32.17
CA HIS A 185 3.89 -15.38 -31.77
C HIS A 185 2.59 -15.51 -30.98
N LEU A 186 2.27 -14.52 -30.13
CA LEU A 186 1.01 -14.47 -29.39
C LEU A 186 -0.20 -14.13 -30.28
N GLU A 187 -0.01 -13.30 -31.31
CA GLU A 187 -1.05 -12.90 -32.27
C GLU A 187 -1.22 -13.87 -33.45
N GLY A 188 -0.28 -14.80 -33.62
CA GLY A 188 -0.30 -15.84 -34.66
C GLY A 188 -0.85 -17.19 -34.18
N LEU A 189 -1.44 -17.22 -32.99
CA LEU A 189 -2.33 -18.26 -32.46
C LEU A 189 -3.77 -17.76 -32.57
#